data_AF-A0A843GGN0-F1
#
_entry.id   AF-A0A843GGN0-F1
#
_cell.length_a   1.000
_cell.length_b   1.000
_cell.length_c   1.000
_cell.angle_alpha   90.00
_cell.angle_beta   90.00
_cell.angle_gamma   90.00
#
_symmetry.space_group_name_H-M   'P 1'
#
loop_
_entity.id
_entity.type
_entity.pdbx_description
1 polymer ?
#
loop_
_entity_poly.entity_id
_entity_poly.type
_entity_poly.pdbx_seq_one_letter_code
_entity_poly.pdbx_strand_id
1 'polypeptide(L)'
;MVDKNQIKVEILKHPTEEDWLWCKTCTLNTVGKKLLSTTKTVDIEWKKKLLASEHSPIRELWFGIKLTIPYYIQNHIVRHHIGCNHYVSTQRDDRHPEREKSREDLPQGTFVSHILSINAQELMFFMHKRLCNQADPLMRYVANLMKQEVLKVNPEFEGLLVPLCEYRNNKCTEMFPCAKAETFGDKK
;
A
#
# COMPACT_ATOMS: atom_id res chain seq x y z
N MET A 1 -16.69 -8.63 18.41
CA MET A 1 -15.54 -7.79 17.99
C MET A 1 -14.56 -8.68 17.24
N VAL A 2 -13.92 -8.19 16.18
CA VAL A 2 -12.91 -8.98 15.43
C VAL A 2 -11.70 -9.22 16.33
N ASP A 3 -11.24 -10.47 16.40
CA ASP A 3 -9.99 -10.82 17.06
C ASP A 3 -8.80 -10.34 16.21
N LYS A 4 -8.12 -9.30 16.68
CA LYS A 4 -6.97 -8.72 15.97
C LYS A 4 -5.78 -9.67 15.90
N ASN A 5 -5.69 -10.70 16.76
CA ASN A 5 -4.58 -11.65 16.75
C ASN A 5 -4.58 -12.54 15.49
N GLN A 6 -5.71 -12.63 14.79
CA GLN A 6 -5.82 -13.34 13.53
C GLN A 6 -5.36 -12.51 12.32
N ILE A 7 -5.19 -11.19 12.50
CA ILE A 7 -4.71 -10.31 11.43
C ILE A 7 -3.22 -10.54 11.21
N LYS A 8 -2.86 -10.87 9.97
CA LYS A 8 -1.48 -11.08 9.55
C LYS A 8 -1.16 -10.23 8.32
N VAL A 9 0.03 -9.66 8.31
CA VAL A 9 0.59 -8.94 7.16
C VAL A 9 1.99 -9.45 6.94
N GLU A 10 2.28 -9.88 5.72
CA GLU A 10 3.56 -10.50 5.34
C GLU A 10 4.03 -9.93 3.99
N ILE A 11 5.29 -9.51 3.90
CA ILE A 11 5.90 -9.09 2.63
C ILE A 11 6.44 -10.33 1.93
N LEU A 12 5.82 -10.72 0.82
CA LEU A 12 6.26 -11.84 -0.02
C LEU A 12 7.26 -11.41 -1.10
N LYS A 13 7.09 -10.18 -1.60
CA LYS A 13 7.96 -9.56 -2.60
C LYS A 13 8.11 -8.07 -2.27
N HIS A 14 9.31 -7.55 -2.45
CA HIS A 14 9.59 -6.11 -2.34
C HIS A 14 10.69 -5.73 -3.35
N PRO A 15 10.84 -4.43 -3.67
CA PRO A 15 11.86 -3.97 -4.60
C PRO A 15 13.27 -4.30 -4.11
N THR A 16 14.03 -4.97 -4.96
CA THR A 16 15.44 -5.30 -4.78
C THR A 16 16.34 -4.24 -5.42
N GLU A 17 17.66 -4.37 -5.29
CA GLU A 17 18.58 -3.49 -6.02
C GLU A 17 18.44 -3.61 -7.53
N GLU A 18 18.09 -4.78 -8.07
CA GLU A 18 17.85 -4.94 -9.51
C GLU A 18 16.65 -4.09 -9.98
N ASP A 19 15.56 -4.13 -9.22
CA ASP A 19 14.37 -3.31 -9.50
C ASP A 19 14.71 -1.81 -9.41
N TRP A 20 15.56 -1.42 -8.46
CA TRP A 20 16.03 -0.03 -8.34
C TRP A 20 16.94 0.41 -9.49
N LEU A 21 17.83 -0.46 -9.98
CA LEU A 21 18.64 -0.19 -11.16
C LEU A 21 17.79 -0.05 -12.41
N TRP A 22 16.74 -0.88 -12.54
CA TRP A 22 15.73 -0.75 -13.58
C TRP A 22 15.00 0.59 -13.49
N CYS A 23 14.46 0.94 -12.32
CA CYS A 23 13.81 2.23 -12.07
C CYS A 23 14.71 3.43 -12.42
N LYS A 24 16.00 3.37 -12.06
CA LYS A 24 16.99 4.39 -12.41
C LYS A 24 17.29 4.44 -13.90
N THR A 25 17.32 3.29 -14.57
CA THR A 25 17.45 3.20 -16.03
C THR A 25 16.26 3.89 -16.72
N CYS A 26 15.03 3.61 -16.30
CA CYS A 26 13.83 4.29 -16.77
C CYS A 26 13.91 5.80 -16.54
N THR A 27 14.41 6.24 -15.38
CA THR A 27 14.60 7.67 -15.06
C THR A 27 15.62 8.34 -15.97
N LEU A 28 16.76 7.69 -16.24
CA LEU A 28 17.80 8.26 -17.10
C LEU A 28 17.38 8.30 -18.58
N ASN A 29 16.56 7.35 -19.00
CA ASN A 29 16.04 7.29 -20.36
C ASN A 29 15.23 8.54 -20.72
N THR A 30 14.44 9.11 -19.79
CA THR A 30 13.62 10.31 -20.06
C THR A 30 14.44 11.57 -20.33
N VAL A 31 15.74 11.54 -20.00
CA VAL A 31 16.69 12.63 -20.25
C VAL A 31 17.83 12.22 -21.19
N GLY A 32 17.65 11.13 -21.95
CA GLY A 32 18.64 10.65 -22.94
C GLY A 32 19.96 10.15 -22.34
N LYS A 33 19.99 9.86 -21.04
CA LYS A 33 21.17 9.33 -20.33
C LYS A 33 21.07 7.82 -20.17
N LYS A 34 22.21 7.18 -19.92
CA LYS A 34 22.30 5.75 -19.65
C LYS A 34 22.91 5.51 -18.28
N LEU A 35 22.46 4.44 -17.63
CA LEU A 35 23.09 3.96 -16.42
C LEU A 35 24.50 3.47 -16.75
N LEU A 36 25.50 3.85 -15.94
CA LEU A 36 26.85 3.32 -16.11
C LEU A 36 26.84 1.83 -15.80
N SER A 37 27.50 1.00 -16.62
CA SER A 37 27.56 -0.46 -16.47
C SER A 37 28.21 -0.91 -15.15
N THR A 38 29.03 -0.05 -14.55
CA THR A 38 29.66 -0.24 -13.24
C THR A 38 28.72 0.03 -12.07
N THR A 39 27.53 0.63 -12.30
CA THR A 39 26.55 0.90 -11.26
C THR A 39 25.92 -0.41 -10.79
N LYS A 40 26.11 -0.76 -9.51
CA LYS A 40 25.55 -1.97 -8.90
C LYS A 40 24.46 -1.70 -7.87
N THR A 41 24.40 -0.47 -7.36
CA THR A 41 23.42 -0.08 -6.34
C THR A 41 22.91 1.33 -6.63
N VAL A 42 21.78 1.67 -6.01
CA VAL A 42 21.22 3.02 -6.05
C VAL A 42 21.32 3.66 -4.67
N ASP A 43 21.88 4.87 -4.65
CA ASP A 43 22.01 5.67 -3.44
C ASP A 43 20.67 5.91 -2.72
N ILE A 44 20.66 5.76 -1.39
CA ILE A 44 19.45 5.84 -0.56
C ILE A 44 18.81 7.23 -0.60
N GLU A 45 19.62 8.30 -0.64
CA GLU A 45 19.10 9.66 -0.70
C GLU A 45 18.48 9.95 -2.07
N TRP A 46 19.04 9.37 -3.14
CA TRP A 46 18.39 9.38 -4.45
C TRP A 46 17.05 8.65 -4.43
N LYS A 47 16.95 7.45 -3.83
CA LYS A 47 15.69 6.69 -3.72
C LYS A 47 14.60 7.51 -3.00
N LYS A 48 14.94 8.08 -1.84
CA LYS A 48 14.04 8.94 -1.06
C LYS A 48 13.54 10.13 -1.87
N LYS A 49 14.44 10.84 -2.57
CA LYS A 49 14.07 12.00 -3.42
C LYS A 49 13.15 11.60 -4.57
N LEU A 50 13.41 10.46 -5.22
CA LEU A 50 12.57 9.98 -6.31
C LEU A 50 11.16 9.61 -5.84
N LEU A 51 11.06 8.90 -4.71
CA LEU A 51 9.77 8.53 -4.11
C LEU A 51 9.01 9.78 -3.64
N ALA A 52 9.65 10.68 -2.90
CA ALA A 52 9.04 11.90 -2.37
C ALA A 52 8.54 12.84 -3.47
N SER A 53 9.17 12.82 -4.64
CA SER A 53 8.76 13.61 -5.80
C SER A 53 7.76 12.89 -6.72
N GLU A 54 7.33 11.68 -6.33
CA GLU A 54 6.38 10.84 -7.07
C GLU A 54 6.70 10.68 -8.58
N HIS A 55 7.99 10.70 -8.93
CA HIS A 55 8.38 10.60 -10.33
C HIS A 55 8.00 9.23 -10.89
N SER A 56 7.37 9.22 -12.07
CA SER A 56 6.69 8.04 -12.61
C SER A 56 7.49 6.74 -12.68
N PRO A 57 8.85 6.71 -12.82
CA PRO A 57 9.61 5.46 -12.77
C PRO A 57 9.41 4.62 -11.50
N ILE A 58 8.94 5.19 -10.39
CA ILE A 58 8.63 4.42 -9.18
C ILE A 58 7.50 3.40 -9.38
N ARG A 59 6.72 3.52 -10.46
CA ARG A 59 5.68 2.55 -10.84
C ARG A 59 6.24 1.18 -11.22
N GLU A 60 7.55 1.09 -11.46
CA GLU A 60 8.27 -0.17 -11.71
C GLU A 60 8.65 -0.91 -10.42
N LEU A 61 8.48 -0.29 -9.25
CA LEU A 61 8.87 -0.85 -7.96
C LEU A 61 7.65 -1.58 -7.35
N TRP A 62 7.61 -2.91 -7.48
CA TRP A 62 6.46 -3.72 -7.08
C TRP A 62 6.65 -4.44 -5.75
N PHE A 63 5.60 -4.41 -4.93
CA PHE A 63 5.44 -5.20 -3.73
C PHE A 63 4.43 -6.33 -3.95
N GLY A 64 4.60 -7.43 -3.22
CA GLY A 64 3.60 -8.46 -3.02
C GLY A 64 3.34 -8.61 -1.52
N ILE A 65 2.19 -8.12 -1.05
CA ILE A 65 1.84 -8.06 0.37
C ILE A 65 0.71 -9.06 0.62
N LYS A 66 0.95 -10.07 1.44
CA LYS A 66 -0.08 -11.03 1.86
C LYS A 66 -0.74 -10.56 3.14
N LEU A 67 -2.06 -10.64 3.15
CA LEU A 67 -2.94 -10.17 4.21
C LEU A 67 -3.83 -11.34 4.63
N THR A 68 -4.00 -11.56 5.93
CA THR A 68 -5.09 -12.37 6.48
C THR A 68 -5.99 -11.43 7.27
N ILE A 69 -7.17 -11.11 6.73
CA ILE A 69 -8.04 -10.03 7.23
C ILE A 69 -9.51 -10.39 7.03
N PRO A 70 -10.45 -9.76 7.76
CA PRO A 70 -11.88 -9.94 7.51
C PRO A 70 -12.28 -9.52 6.08
N TYR A 71 -13.27 -10.21 5.51
CA TYR A 71 -13.77 -9.97 4.16
C TYR A 71 -14.23 -8.51 3.94
N TYR A 72 -14.91 -7.91 4.92
CA TYR A 72 -15.32 -6.49 4.79
C TYR A 72 -14.14 -5.52 4.72
N ILE A 73 -13.01 -5.82 5.37
CA ILE A 73 -11.79 -5.00 5.27
C ILE A 73 -11.15 -5.20 3.90
N GLN A 74 -11.10 -6.43 3.42
CA GLN A 74 -10.60 -6.74 2.07
C GLN A 74 -11.39 -5.99 0.98
N ASN A 75 -12.70 -5.83 1.15
CA ASN A 75 -13.56 -5.04 0.25
C ASN A 75 -13.18 -3.56 0.16
N HIS A 76 -12.59 -2.96 1.21
CA HIS A 76 -12.05 -1.61 1.12
C HIS A 76 -10.79 -1.55 0.24
N ILE A 77 -9.96 -2.59 0.27
CA ILE A 77 -8.68 -2.64 -0.44
C ILE A 77 -8.88 -2.77 -1.95
N VAL A 78 -9.81 -3.62 -2.41
CA VAL A 78 -10.07 -3.86 -3.85
C VAL A 78 -10.68 -2.70 -4.62
N ARG A 79 -10.95 -1.57 -3.95
CA ARG A 79 -11.37 -0.33 -4.62
C ARG A 79 -10.19 0.42 -5.24
N HIS A 80 -8.98 0.13 -4.79
CA HIS A 80 -7.75 0.53 -5.45
C HIS A 80 -7.54 -0.41 -6.63
N HIS A 81 -7.29 0.12 -7.84
CA HIS A 81 -7.21 -0.70 -9.05
C HIS A 81 -6.14 -0.24 -10.05
N ILE A 82 -5.58 0.96 -9.84
CA ILE A 82 -4.53 1.51 -10.67
C ILE A 82 -3.20 1.15 -10.00
N GLY A 83 -2.31 0.48 -10.72
CA GLY A 83 -1.01 0.10 -10.15
C GLY A 83 -1.08 -1.01 -9.10
N CYS A 84 -2.17 -1.78 -9.07
CA CYS A 84 -2.28 -2.96 -8.22
C CYS A 84 -3.11 -4.09 -8.85
N ASN A 85 -2.86 -5.31 -8.38
CA ASN A 85 -3.61 -6.52 -8.69
C ASN A 85 -3.99 -7.23 -7.38
N HIS A 86 -5.14 -7.92 -7.40
CA HIS A 86 -5.71 -8.56 -6.22
C HIS A 86 -5.88 -10.07 -6.42
N TYR A 87 -5.36 -10.86 -5.49
CA TYR A 87 -5.52 -12.31 -5.48
C TYR A 87 -6.08 -12.73 -4.13
N VAL A 88 -7.39 -13.04 -4.09
CA VAL A 88 -8.14 -13.31 -2.86
C VAL A 88 -8.55 -14.78 -2.80
N SER A 89 -8.41 -15.40 -1.63
CA SER A 89 -8.91 -16.75 -1.38
C SER A 89 -10.42 -16.82 -1.62
N THR A 90 -10.85 -17.84 -2.33
CA THR A 90 -12.28 -18.00 -2.66
C THR A 90 -13.06 -18.60 -1.50
N GLN A 91 -14.28 -18.14 -1.30
CA GLN A 91 -15.28 -18.79 -0.44
C GLN A 91 -16.19 -19.75 -1.20
N ARG A 92 -15.88 -20.12 -2.45
CA ARG A 92 -16.73 -21.07 -3.19
C ARG A 92 -16.77 -22.44 -2.49
N ASP A 93 -17.96 -22.99 -2.31
CA ASP A 93 -18.19 -24.28 -1.63
C ASP A 93 -17.39 -25.44 -2.23
N ASP A 94 -17.14 -25.45 -3.55
CA ASP A 94 -16.38 -26.50 -4.24
C ASP A 94 -14.86 -26.44 -4.01
N ARG A 95 -14.35 -25.33 -3.46
CA ARG A 95 -12.90 -25.04 -3.34
C ARG A 95 -12.46 -24.63 -1.95
N HIS A 96 -13.36 -24.06 -1.15
CA HIS A 96 -13.03 -23.59 0.18
C HIS A 96 -12.80 -24.80 1.10
N PRO A 97 -11.71 -24.79 1.92
CA PRO A 97 -11.37 -25.93 2.76
C PRO A 97 -12.39 -26.17 3.89
N GLU A 98 -13.05 -25.12 4.37
CA GLU A 98 -14.13 -25.23 5.36
C GLU A 98 -15.40 -25.69 4.64
N ARG A 99 -15.80 -26.94 4.89
CA ARG A 99 -16.99 -27.57 4.31
C ARG A 99 -18.20 -27.57 5.24
N GLU A 100 -18.07 -26.99 6.43
CA GLU A 100 -19.09 -27.05 7.48
C GLU A 100 -20.23 -26.03 7.26
N LYS A 101 -19.98 -24.97 6.50
CA LYS A 101 -20.96 -23.92 6.21
C LYS A 101 -20.92 -23.58 4.72
N SER A 102 -22.09 -23.34 4.13
CA SER A 102 -22.17 -22.80 2.77
C SER A 102 -21.66 -21.37 2.75
N ARG A 103 -21.10 -20.95 1.61
CA ARG A 103 -20.72 -19.57 1.31
C ARG A 103 -21.82 -18.56 1.58
N GLU A 104 -23.08 -18.97 1.44
CA GLU A 104 -24.24 -18.10 1.62
C GLU A 104 -24.42 -17.70 3.09
N ASP A 105 -23.95 -18.54 4.00
CA ASP A 105 -24.05 -18.35 5.45
C ASP A 105 -22.77 -17.74 6.07
N LEU A 106 -21.71 -17.54 5.27
CA LEU A 106 -20.46 -16.98 5.77
C LEU A 106 -20.59 -15.48 6.05
N PRO A 107 -20.31 -15.03 7.30
CA PRO A 107 -20.41 -13.62 7.64
C PRO A 107 -19.30 -12.80 6.96
N GLN A 108 -19.52 -11.51 6.76
CA GLN A 108 -18.46 -10.61 6.25
C GLN A 108 -17.24 -10.52 7.19
N GLY A 109 -17.40 -10.92 8.45
CA GLY A 109 -16.31 -11.02 9.43
C GLY A 109 -15.37 -12.21 9.20
N THR A 110 -15.72 -13.14 8.30
CA THR A 110 -14.86 -14.29 7.96
C THR A 110 -13.52 -13.79 7.41
N PHE A 111 -12.44 -14.38 7.91
CA PHE A 111 -11.10 -14.03 7.46
C PHE A 111 -10.81 -14.65 6.10
N VAL A 112 -10.18 -13.86 5.24
CA VAL A 112 -9.72 -14.28 3.91
C VAL A 112 -8.23 -13.98 3.76
N SER A 113 -7.56 -14.79 2.94
CA SER A 113 -6.20 -14.50 2.48
C SER A 113 -6.27 -13.62 1.25
N HIS A 114 -5.55 -12.51 1.24
CA HIS A 114 -5.45 -11.59 0.11
C HIS A 114 -4.00 -11.26 -0.16
N ILE A 115 -3.50 -11.63 -1.34
CA ILE A 115 -2.22 -11.14 -1.85
C ILE A 115 -2.50 -9.90 -2.69
N LEU A 116 -2.01 -8.76 -2.21
CA LEU A 116 -2.03 -7.49 -2.91
C LEU A 116 -0.68 -7.30 -3.62
N SER A 117 -0.70 -7.34 -4.95
CA SER A 117 0.46 -6.90 -5.75
C SER A 117 0.29 -5.42 -6.05
N ILE A 118 1.20 -4.57 -5.63
CA ILE A 118 1.03 -3.10 -5.66
C ILE A 118 2.36 -2.40 -5.95
N ASN A 119 2.36 -1.42 -6.85
CA ASN A 119 3.57 -0.62 -7.12
C ASN A 119 3.75 0.49 -6.08
N ALA A 120 4.95 1.07 -6.02
CA ALA A 120 5.29 2.09 -5.02
C ALA A 120 4.40 3.33 -5.07
N GLN A 121 4.00 3.80 -6.26
CA GLN A 121 3.14 4.97 -6.37
C GLN A 121 1.75 4.70 -5.78
N GLU A 122 1.14 3.58 -6.16
CA GLU A 122 -0.17 3.22 -5.61
C GLU A 122 -0.06 2.87 -4.13
N LEU A 123 1.05 2.30 -3.65
CA LEU A 123 1.26 2.04 -2.23
C LEU A 123 1.20 3.34 -1.40
N MET A 124 1.87 4.40 -1.84
CA MET A 124 1.81 5.70 -1.16
C MET A 124 0.40 6.29 -1.21
N PHE A 125 -0.24 6.28 -2.39
CA PHE A 125 -1.63 6.75 -2.54
C PHE A 125 -2.63 5.95 -1.68
N PHE A 126 -2.48 4.64 -1.62
CA PHE A 126 -3.24 3.74 -0.76
C PHE A 126 -3.09 4.16 0.71
N MET A 127 -1.86 4.38 1.18
CA MET A 127 -1.59 4.81 2.56
C MET A 127 -2.21 6.17 2.86
N HIS A 128 -2.15 7.12 1.92
CA HIS A 128 -2.80 8.43 2.07
C HIS A 128 -4.29 8.32 2.38
N LYS A 129 -4.98 7.33 1.80
CA LYS A 129 -6.40 7.08 2.02
C LYS A 129 -6.70 6.19 3.21
N ARG A 130 -5.90 5.15 3.45
CA ARG A 130 -6.18 4.13 4.49
C ARG A 130 -5.61 4.46 5.85
N LEU A 131 -4.66 5.39 5.94
CA LEU A 131 -4.20 5.95 7.22
C LEU A 131 -5.03 7.17 7.68
N CYS A 132 -5.96 7.66 6.85
CA CYS A 132 -6.85 8.77 7.19
C CYS A 132 -7.78 8.41 8.37
N ASN A 133 -8.15 9.41 9.19
CA ASN A 133 -9.11 9.20 10.28
C ASN A 133 -10.54 8.88 9.79
N GLN A 134 -10.87 9.17 8.53
CA GLN A 134 -12.13 8.79 7.91
C GLN A 134 -12.17 7.32 7.45
N ALA A 135 -11.03 6.64 7.37
CA ALA A 135 -11.02 5.22 7.07
C ALA A 135 -11.56 4.43 8.28
N ASP A 136 -12.18 3.29 8.00
CA ASP A 136 -12.60 2.33 9.02
C ASP A 136 -11.46 2.08 10.03
N PRO A 137 -11.73 2.10 11.36
CA PRO A 137 -10.68 1.96 12.37
C PRO A 137 -9.85 0.67 12.25
N LEU A 138 -10.46 -0.44 11.85
CA LEU A 138 -9.75 -1.69 11.64
C LEU A 138 -8.95 -1.68 10.33
N MET A 139 -9.47 -1.09 9.26
CA MET A 139 -8.69 -0.86 8.03
C MET A 139 -7.48 0.03 8.31
N ARG A 140 -7.63 1.09 9.10
CA ARG A 140 -6.51 1.95 9.51
C ARG A 140 -5.48 1.18 10.33
N TYR A 141 -5.91 0.26 11.18
CA TYR A 141 -5.01 -0.64 11.91
C TYR A 141 -4.23 -1.56 10.94
N VAL A 142 -4.91 -2.19 9.98
CA VAL A 142 -4.27 -3.04 8.96
C VAL A 142 -3.27 -2.23 8.11
N ALA A 143 -3.62 -1.01 7.70
CA ALA A 143 -2.73 -0.14 6.93
C ALA A 143 -1.47 0.25 7.74
N ASN A 144 -1.59 0.46 9.05
CA ASN A 144 -0.42 0.68 9.92
C ASN A 144 0.48 -0.56 10.02
N LEU A 145 -0.08 -1.77 10.11
CA LEU A 145 0.70 -3.01 10.06
C LEU A 145 1.43 -3.14 8.72
N MET A 146 0.74 -2.88 7.60
CA MET A 146 1.37 -2.85 6.27
C MET A 146 2.52 -1.85 6.20
N LYS A 147 2.33 -0.62 6.70
CA LYS A 147 3.38 0.39 6.78
C LYS A 147 4.58 -0.13 7.57
N GLN A 148 4.37 -0.73 8.74
CA GLN A 148 5.45 -1.26 9.57
C GLN A 148 6.24 -2.36 8.84
N GLU A 149 5.55 -3.31 8.20
CA GLU A 149 6.22 -4.37 7.46
C GLU A 149 6.99 -3.85 6.24
N VAL A 150 6.44 -2.87 5.51
CA VAL A 150 7.16 -2.24 4.39
C VAL A 150 8.42 -1.52 4.88
N LEU A 151 8.35 -0.76 5.97
CA LEU A 151 9.50 0.01 6.47
C LEU A 151 10.63 -0.88 7.01
N LYS A 152 10.35 -2.12 7.42
CA LYS A 152 11.39 -3.08 7.79
C LYS A 152 12.30 -3.47 6.61
N VAL A 153 11.75 -3.53 5.41
CA VAL A 153 12.45 -4.01 4.21
C VAL A 153 12.83 -2.90 3.22
N ASN A 154 12.13 -1.75 3.27
CA ASN A 154 12.33 -0.61 2.39
C ASN A 154 12.29 0.71 3.18
N PRO A 155 13.34 1.03 3.96
CA PRO A 155 13.40 2.23 4.81
C PRO A 155 13.35 3.54 4.00
N GLU A 156 13.61 3.53 2.70
CA GLU A 156 13.46 4.69 1.81
C GLU A 156 12.02 5.24 1.73
N PHE A 157 11.01 4.49 2.19
CA PHE A 157 9.62 4.94 2.28
C PHE A 157 9.29 5.69 3.59
N GLU A 158 10.25 5.84 4.50
CA GLU A 158 10.06 6.55 5.75
C GLU A 158 9.58 7.99 5.51
N GLY A 159 8.53 8.40 6.22
CA GLY A 159 7.88 9.69 6.03
C GLY A 159 6.92 9.81 4.83
N LEU A 160 6.87 8.81 3.94
CA LEU A 160 6.00 8.84 2.73
C LEU A 160 4.71 8.05 2.91
N LEU A 161 4.71 7.02 3.76
CA LEU A 161 3.53 6.23 4.10
C LEU A 161 2.74 6.92 5.23
N VAL A 162 2.05 8.00 4.88
CA VAL A 162 1.33 8.90 5.80
C VAL A 162 -0.09 9.17 5.31
N PRO A 163 -1.04 9.64 6.16
CA PRO A 163 -2.34 10.11 5.67
C PRO A 163 -2.19 11.32 4.72
N LEU A 164 -3.17 11.49 3.82
CA LEU A 164 -3.13 12.53 2.79
C LEU A 164 -2.94 13.95 3.35
N CYS A 165 -3.52 14.25 4.51
CA CYS A 165 -3.40 15.56 5.13
C CYS A 165 -1.96 15.88 5.55
N GLU A 166 -1.22 14.91 6.08
CA GLU A 166 0.20 15.08 6.43
C GLU A 166 1.02 15.31 5.16
N TYR A 167 0.77 14.50 4.11
CA TYR A 167 1.41 14.67 2.81
C TYR A 167 1.14 16.05 2.19
N ARG A 168 -0.06 16.61 2.41
CA ARG A 168 -0.45 17.97 1.98
C ARG A 168 -0.11 19.04 3.01
N ASN A 169 0.98 18.88 3.75
CA ASN A 169 1.48 19.84 4.74
C ASN A 169 0.42 20.23 5.79
N ASN A 170 -0.19 19.22 6.41
CA ASN A 170 -1.26 19.36 7.41
C ASN A 170 -2.52 20.10 6.90
N LYS A 171 -2.86 19.94 5.62
CA LYS A 171 -4.11 20.43 5.02
C LYS A 171 -5.01 19.26 4.62
N CYS A 172 -6.16 19.11 5.28
CA CYS A 172 -7.16 18.11 4.97
C CYS A 172 -8.00 18.55 3.76
N THR A 173 -8.06 17.70 2.74
CA THR A 173 -8.80 17.98 1.50
C THR A 173 -9.91 16.95 1.26
N GLU A 174 -10.33 16.22 2.29
CA GLU A 174 -11.49 15.34 2.19
C GLU A 174 -12.77 16.18 2.16
N MET A 175 -13.78 15.71 1.42
CA MET A 175 -15.09 16.39 1.34
C MET A 175 -15.72 16.58 2.73
N PHE A 176 -15.49 15.60 3.61
CA PHE A 176 -15.79 15.67 5.04
C PHE A 176 -14.47 15.55 5.79
N PRO A 177 -13.95 16.63 6.37
CA PRO A 177 -12.63 16.64 7.01
C PRO A 177 -12.53 15.68 8.19
N CYS A 178 -11.35 15.11 8.39
CA CYS A 178 -11.10 14.10 9.42
C CYS A 178 -10.73 14.69 10.80
N ALA A 179 -10.85 16.01 10.96
CA ALA A 179 -10.52 16.82 12.14
C ALA A 179 -9.05 16.76 12.63
N LYS A 180 -8.14 16.06 11.93
CA LYS A 180 -6.72 15.95 12.32
C LYS A 180 -5.86 17.13 11.84
N ALA A 181 -6.33 17.88 10.85
CA ALA A 181 -5.56 18.87 10.11
C ALA A 181 -6.47 20.04 9.69
N GLU A 182 -5.87 21.17 9.31
CA GLU A 182 -6.59 22.36 8.84
C GLU A 182 -7.42 22.00 7.59
N THR A 183 -8.67 22.43 7.49
CA THR A 183 -9.50 22.08 6.31
C THR A 183 -9.13 22.95 5.12
N PHE A 184 -9.09 22.36 3.94
CA PHE A 184 -8.92 23.10 2.70
C PHE A 184 -10.10 24.06 2.47
N GLY A 185 -9.78 25.33 2.24
CA GLY A 185 -10.78 26.39 2.06
C GLY A 185 -11.12 27.15 3.35
N ASP A 186 -10.70 26.68 4.52
CA ASP A 186 -10.73 27.50 5.74
C ASP A 186 -9.84 28.73 5.51
N LYS A 187 -10.45 29.92 5.54
CA LYS A 187 -9.72 31.18 5.57
C LYS A 187 -9.21 31.39 7.00
N LYS A 188 -7.91 31.67 7.13
CA LYS A 188 -7.36 32.21 8.38
C LYS A 188 -7.89 33.62 8.61
#